data_AF-A0A7Y1UN02-F1
#
_entry.id   AF-A0A7Y1UN02-F1
#
_cell.length_a   1.000
_cell.length_b   1.000
_cell.length_c   1.000
_cell.angle_alpha   90.00
_cell.angle_beta   90.00
_cell.angle_gamma   90.00
#
_symmetry.space_group_name_H-M   'P 1'
#
loop_
_entity.id
_entity.type
_entity.pdbx_description
1 polymer ?
#
loop_
_entity_poly.entity_id
_entity_poly.type
_entity_poly.pdbx_seq_one_letter_code
_entity_poly.pdbx_strand_id
1 'polypeptide(L)'
;MYRPGRKAFAVGLVVASLGFHLVVVALYSRLPDRFAAFTLFPIWGWGSIGLLLASLAFLCRAPLSFFAVAAWSVTILVLADEARPLGRIGREPPNPGVPVRFEGRNVLRVATINWSGSPEDFSESIVLYQPDVIFIQEIPHPYRLRLLNQTLYGGKGDYRYDSIRRCGIVVRGEIERQIKNPLEGFRSQHVTMRLPNGRKVELVNLHLQAASTDLALWRRECWHTHAVNRQLRRRELAVALTLLETSTPTRGPTILAGDFNAPATDSIYRVVRRDFIDSFAVAGVGWGNTYHRRFPILRLDHIFVSEEFLPVRSCVVSIPESDHRMVVSDLILQ
;
A
#
# COMPACT_ATOMS: atom_id res chain seq x y z
N MET A 1 31.92 6.20 -45.96
CA MET A 1 31.01 7.32 -45.68
C MET A 1 30.65 7.33 -44.19
N TYR A 2 31.32 8.17 -43.41
CA TYR A 2 31.06 8.36 -41.98
C TYR A 2 29.83 9.27 -41.85
N ARG A 3 28.69 8.80 -41.33
CA ARG A 3 27.50 9.65 -41.08
C ARG A 3 27.65 10.34 -39.72
N PRO A 4 28.03 11.63 -39.65
CA PRO A 4 28.30 12.34 -38.38
C PRO A 4 27.05 12.39 -37.48
N GLY A 5 25.86 12.42 -38.10
CA GLY A 5 24.58 12.48 -37.40
C GLY A 5 24.31 11.26 -36.50
N ARG A 6 24.82 10.06 -36.82
CA ARG A 6 24.52 8.85 -36.03
C ARG A 6 25.26 8.84 -34.69
N LYS A 7 26.51 9.32 -34.66
CA LYS A 7 27.28 9.44 -33.41
C LYS A 7 26.76 10.56 -32.53
N ALA A 8 26.48 11.73 -33.10
CA ALA A 8 25.92 12.86 -32.36
C ALA A 8 24.55 12.51 -31.75
N PHE A 9 23.69 11.86 -32.53
CA PHE A 9 22.39 11.35 -32.05
C PHE A 9 22.56 10.35 -30.90
N ALA A 10 23.47 9.38 -31.03
CA ALA A 10 23.69 8.36 -30.02
C ALA A 10 24.25 8.94 -28.71
N VAL A 11 25.15 9.93 -28.77
CA VAL A 11 25.61 10.69 -27.59
C VAL A 11 24.47 11.49 -26.96
N GLY A 12 23.62 12.13 -27.78
CA GLY A 12 22.43 12.84 -27.31
C GLY A 12 21.48 11.95 -26.49
N LEU A 13 21.26 10.70 -26.92
CA LEU A 13 20.47 9.73 -26.17
C LEU A 13 21.06 9.40 -24.79
N VAL A 14 22.40 9.26 -24.69
CA VAL A 14 23.07 9.01 -23.40
C VAL A 14 22.91 10.21 -22.47
N VAL A 15 23.14 11.42 -22.97
CA VAL A 15 22.99 12.65 -22.18
C VAL A 15 21.55 12.81 -21.71
N ALA A 16 20.57 12.58 -22.58
CA ALA A 16 19.15 12.63 -22.22
C ALA A 16 18.79 11.58 -21.16
N SER A 17 19.26 10.34 -21.32
CA SER A 17 19.01 9.26 -20.37
C SER A 17 19.63 9.53 -18.98
N LEU A 18 20.89 9.97 -18.92
CA LEU A 18 21.57 10.29 -17.66
C LEU A 18 20.99 11.56 -17.00
N GLY A 19 20.69 12.59 -17.78
CA GLY A 19 20.02 13.79 -17.27
C GLY A 19 18.64 13.46 -16.68
N PHE A 20 17.87 12.62 -17.37
CA PHE A 20 16.59 12.14 -16.88
C PHE A 20 16.74 11.29 -15.62
N HIS A 21 17.77 10.43 -15.56
CA HIS A 21 18.10 9.63 -14.38
C HIS A 21 18.35 10.50 -13.15
N LEU A 22 19.17 11.54 -13.27
CA LEU A 22 19.46 12.47 -12.19
C LEU A 22 18.19 13.17 -11.68
N VAL A 23 17.30 13.59 -12.58
CA VAL A 23 16.02 14.21 -12.21
C VAL A 23 15.13 13.21 -11.46
N VAL A 24 14.97 12.00 -11.97
CA VAL A 24 14.16 10.96 -11.33
C VAL A 24 14.71 10.63 -9.94
N VAL A 25 16.00 10.33 -9.81
CA VAL A 25 16.60 10.01 -8.51
C VAL A 25 16.46 11.18 -7.53
N ALA A 26 16.69 12.43 -7.97
CA ALA A 26 16.53 13.61 -7.13
C ALA A 26 15.08 13.79 -6.63
N LEU A 27 14.09 13.57 -7.50
CA LEU A 27 12.67 13.69 -7.14
C LEU A 27 12.20 12.56 -6.23
N TYR A 28 12.58 11.32 -6.47
CA TYR A 28 12.21 10.18 -5.61
C TYR A 28 12.97 10.15 -4.28
N SER A 29 14.14 10.78 -4.19
CA SER A 29 14.85 10.91 -2.92
C SER A 29 14.25 12.00 -2.03
N ARG A 30 13.86 13.14 -2.61
CA ARG A 30 13.34 14.28 -1.84
C ARG A 30 11.83 14.26 -1.65
N LEU A 31 11.09 13.69 -2.60
CA LEU A 31 9.64 13.63 -2.65
C LEU A 31 8.95 15.00 -2.38
N PRO A 32 9.33 16.08 -3.09
CA PRO A 32 8.73 17.39 -2.86
C PRO A 32 7.24 17.39 -3.25
N ASP A 33 6.40 18.04 -2.45
CA ASP A 33 4.94 18.09 -2.68
C ASP A 33 4.57 18.64 -4.06
N ARG A 34 5.30 19.66 -4.55
CA ARG A 34 5.09 20.25 -5.87
C ARG A 34 5.24 19.27 -7.05
N PHE A 35 5.94 18.15 -6.84
CA PHE A 35 6.13 17.10 -7.85
C PHE A 35 5.36 15.82 -7.50
N ALA A 36 4.30 15.93 -6.69
CA ALA A 36 3.47 14.79 -6.32
C ALA A 36 2.95 14.00 -7.52
N ALA A 37 2.49 14.70 -8.57
CA ALA A 37 2.03 14.08 -9.82
C ALA A 37 3.09 13.20 -10.50
N PHE A 38 4.36 13.64 -10.48
CA PHE A 38 5.47 12.87 -11.06
C PHE A 38 5.80 11.62 -10.24
N THR A 39 5.82 11.77 -8.92
CA THR A 39 6.13 10.70 -7.97
C THR A 39 4.94 9.77 -7.67
N LEU A 40 3.79 9.99 -8.30
CA LEU A 40 2.65 9.08 -8.26
C LEU A 40 2.96 7.79 -9.02
N PHE A 41 3.62 7.93 -10.17
CA PHE A 41 4.01 6.79 -10.98
C PHE A 41 5.05 5.94 -10.25
N PRO A 42 5.10 4.62 -10.49
CA PRO A 42 6.17 3.82 -9.94
C PRO A 42 7.51 4.20 -10.59
N ILE A 43 8.59 4.18 -9.81
CA ILE A 43 9.92 4.59 -10.30
C ILE A 43 10.40 3.72 -11.47
N TRP A 44 10.00 2.44 -11.52
CA TRP A 44 10.32 1.55 -12.63
C TRP A 44 9.64 1.98 -13.94
N GLY A 45 8.52 2.70 -13.88
CA GLY A 45 7.86 3.27 -15.06
C GLY A 45 8.75 4.32 -15.73
N TRP A 46 9.25 5.29 -14.95
CA TRP A 46 10.25 6.24 -15.44
C TRP A 46 11.56 5.55 -15.81
N GLY A 47 11.98 4.57 -15.00
CA GLY A 47 13.18 3.78 -15.28
C GLY A 47 13.12 3.04 -16.61
N SER A 48 11.96 2.55 -17.01
CA SER A 48 11.77 1.86 -18.29
C SER A 48 11.99 2.81 -19.48
N ILE A 49 11.52 4.06 -19.37
CA ILE A 49 11.75 5.09 -20.39
C ILE A 49 13.25 5.41 -20.49
N GLY A 50 13.90 5.65 -19.35
CA GLY A 50 15.33 5.94 -19.31
C GLY A 50 16.20 4.79 -19.80
N LEU A 51 15.83 3.55 -19.45
CA LEU A 51 16.47 2.32 -19.89
C LEU A 51 16.31 2.09 -21.38
N LEU A 52 15.14 2.42 -21.96
CA LEU A 52 14.93 2.36 -23.41
C LEU A 52 15.88 3.31 -24.15
N LEU A 53 16.00 4.57 -23.70
CA LEU A 53 16.93 5.54 -24.27
C LEU A 53 18.38 5.06 -24.17
N ALA A 54 18.78 4.54 -23.00
CA ALA A 54 20.12 4.01 -22.79
C ALA A 54 20.41 2.78 -23.66
N SER A 55 19.43 1.88 -23.81
CA SER A 55 19.54 0.67 -24.64
C SER A 55 19.66 1.00 -26.12
N LEU A 56 18.88 1.97 -26.63
CA LEU A 56 19.00 2.45 -28.01
C LEU A 56 20.37 3.09 -28.26
N ALA A 57 20.90 3.85 -27.30
CA ALA A 57 22.25 4.40 -27.37
C ALA A 57 23.33 3.29 -27.37
N PHE A 58 23.13 2.24 -26.56
CA PHE A 58 24.01 1.07 -26.49
C PHE A 58 24.06 0.30 -27.81
N LEU A 59 22.90 0.08 -28.43
CA LEU A 59 22.80 -0.54 -29.77
C LEU A 59 23.49 0.31 -30.85
N CYS A 60 23.54 1.64 -30.66
CA CYS A 60 24.28 2.55 -31.53
C CYS A 60 25.78 2.63 -31.19
N ARG A 61 26.28 1.85 -30.24
CA ARG A 61 27.67 1.85 -29.74
C ARG A 61 28.12 3.22 -29.24
N ALA A 62 27.22 3.96 -28.59
CA ALA A 62 27.57 5.22 -27.95
C ALA A 62 28.50 4.97 -26.75
N PRO A 63 29.51 5.83 -26.53
CA PRO A 63 30.30 5.77 -25.31
C PRO A 63 29.40 5.99 -24.10
N LEU A 64 29.74 5.37 -22.96
CA LEU A 64 29.04 5.47 -21.68
C LEU A 64 27.60 4.92 -21.62
N SER A 65 27.03 4.47 -22.74
CA SER A 65 25.69 3.86 -22.79
C SER A 65 25.53 2.65 -21.86
N PHE A 66 26.57 1.83 -21.70
CA PHE A 66 26.59 0.73 -20.73
C PHE A 66 26.39 1.22 -19.30
N PHE A 67 27.07 2.30 -18.89
CA PHE A 67 26.91 2.87 -17.54
C PHE A 67 25.51 3.45 -17.34
N ALA A 68 24.91 4.04 -18.38
CA ALA A 68 23.52 4.51 -18.31
C ALA A 68 22.52 3.36 -18.14
N VAL A 69 22.70 2.25 -18.88
CA VAL A 69 21.90 1.03 -18.71
C VAL A 69 22.07 0.49 -17.28
N ALA A 70 23.31 0.32 -16.82
CA ALA A 70 23.60 -0.18 -15.48
C ALA A 70 23.00 0.71 -14.38
N ALA A 71 23.10 2.04 -14.51
CA ALA A 71 22.54 2.99 -13.57
C ALA A 71 21.02 2.85 -13.45
N TRP A 72 20.30 2.76 -14.58
CA TRP A 72 18.86 2.53 -14.56
C TRP A 72 18.47 1.18 -13.97
N SER A 73 19.17 0.11 -14.35
CA SER A 73 18.93 -1.23 -13.79
C SER A 73 19.10 -1.25 -12.28
N VAL A 74 20.18 -0.67 -11.75
CA VAL A 74 20.42 -0.57 -10.31
C VAL A 74 19.34 0.28 -9.64
N THR A 75 18.97 1.42 -10.21
CA THR A 75 17.91 2.27 -9.68
C THR A 75 16.57 1.53 -9.58
N ILE A 76 16.18 0.79 -10.61
CA ILE A 76 14.95 -0.02 -10.59
C ILE A 76 15.05 -1.09 -9.50
N LEU A 77 16.14 -1.85 -9.45
CA LEU A 77 16.29 -2.94 -8.47
C LEU A 77 16.33 -2.47 -7.02
N VAL A 78 16.85 -1.26 -6.76
CA VAL A 78 17.02 -0.74 -5.39
C VAL A 78 15.82 0.09 -4.93
N LEU A 79 15.24 0.91 -5.81
CA LEU A 79 14.23 1.90 -5.44
C LEU A 79 12.80 1.50 -5.81
N ALA A 80 12.59 0.52 -6.70
CA ALA A 80 11.24 0.03 -6.96
C ALA A 80 10.73 -0.79 -5.78
N ASP A 81 9.53 -0.46 -5.32
CA ASP A 81 8.87 -1.14 -4.20
C ASP A 81 8.64 -2.64 -4.51
N GLU A 82 8.39 -2.95 -5.79
CA GLU A 82 8.11 -4.29 -6.28
C GLU A 82 9.37 -5.18 -6.40
N ALA A 83 10.57 -4.60 -6.44
CA ALA A 83 11.80 -5.35 -6.70
C ALA A 83 12.11 -6.38 -5.60
N ARG A 84 12.01 -5.99 -4.32
CA ARG A 84 12.31 -6.90 -3.20
C ARG A 84 11.27 -8.02 -3.06
N PRO A 85 9.96 -7.76 -3.07
CA PRO A 85 8.94 -8.82 -3.05
C PRO A 85 9.06 -9.84 -4.19
N LEU A 86 9.40 -9.39 -5.41
CA LEU A 86 9.63 -10.28 -6.55
C LEU A 86 10.89 -11.14 -6.39
N GLY A 87 11.91 -10.62 -5.69
CA GLY A 87 13.13 -11.36 -5.37
C GLY A 87 12.98 -12.42 -4.28
N ARG A 88 11.86 -12.46 -3.53
CA ARG A 88 11.59 -13.44 -2.46
C ARG A 88 11.11 -14.79 -3.00
N ILE A 89 11.83 -15.31 -3.99
CA ILE A 89 11.52 -16.61 -4.60
C ILE A 89 11.59 -17.71 -3.52
N GLY A 90 10.57 -18.57 -3.48
CA GLY A 90 10.49 -19.69 -2.53
C GLY A 90 10.01 -19.33 -1.12
N ARG A 91 9.68 -18.06 -0.84
CA ARG A 91 8.97 -17.70 0.40
C ARG A 91 7.48 -17.97 0.25
N GLU A 92 6.87 -18.53 1.28
CA GLU A 92 5.45 -18.89 1.28
C GLU A 92 4.55 -17.67 1.54
N PRO A 93 3.56 -17.38 0.68
CA PRO A 93 2.50 -16.42 0.98
C PRO A 93 1.55 -16.97 2.08
N PRO A 94 0.69 -16.14 2.66
CA PRO A 94 -0.50 -16.62 3.36
C PRO A 94 -1.30 -17.54 2.43
N ASN A 95 -1.51 -18.79 2.84
CA ASN A 95 -2.30 -19.74 2.07
C ASN A 95 -3.79 -19.65 2.45
N PRO A 96 -4.73 -19.90 1.51
CA PRO A 96 -6.13 -20.18 1.79
C PRO A 96 -6.37 -21.11 2.98
N GLY A 97 -7.46 -20.88 3.71
CA GLY A 97 -7.87 -21.62 4.89
C GLY A 97 -7.41 -21.00 6.20
N VAL A 98 -7.50 -21.79 7.28
CA VAL A 98 -7.14 -21.36 8.64
C VAL A 98 -5.66 -20.95 8.67
N PRO A 99 -5.30 -19.83 9.32
CA PRO A 99 -3.92 -19.40 9.43
C PRO A 99 -3.01 -20.48 10.04
N VAL A 100 -2.02 -20.93 9.27
CA VAL A 100 -1.06 -21.96 9.71
C VAL A 100 0.03 -21.31 10.55
N ARG A 101 0.36 -21.95 11.67
CA ARG A 101 1.48 -21.55 12.55
C ARG A 101 2.77 -21.32 11.75
N PHE A 102 3.55 -20.35 12.19
CA PHE A 102 4.86 -20.07 11.62
C PHE A 102 5.92 -20.38 12.68
N GLU A 103 6.82 -21.31 12.38
CA GLU A 103 7.87 -21.78 13.30
C GLU A 103 7.30 -22.17 14.70
N GLY A 104 6.15 -22.85 14.70
CA GLY A 104 5.48 -23.30 15.92
C GLY A 104 4.68 -22.23 16.68
N ARG A 105 4.75 -20.95 16.28
CA ARG A 105 4.01 -19.84 16.90
C ARG A 105 2.66 -19.61 16.21
N ASN A 106 1.66 -19.22 17.01
CA ASN A 106 0.37 -18.79 16.47
C ASN A 106 0.53 -17.50 15.66
N VAL A 107 -0.22 -17.40 14.57
CA VAL A 107 -0.28 -16.21 13.71
C VAL A 107 -1.66 -15.58 13.80
N LEU A 108 -1.72 -14.25 13.72
CA LEU A 108 -2.92 -13.46 13.55
C LEU A 108 -2.99 -13.05 12.08
N ARG A 109 -4.01 -13.52 11.35
CA ARG A 109 -4.20 -13.14 9.95
C ARG A 109 -5.03 -11.87 9.85
N VAL A 110 -4.48 -10.89 9.15
CA VAL A 110 -5.09 -9.59 8.92
C VAL A 110 -5.31 -9.39 7.43
N ALA A 111 -6.48 -8.89 7.06
CA ALA A 111 -6.79 -8.51 5.68
C ALA A 111 -7.28 -7.06 5.59
N THR A 112 -7.03 -6.40 4.47
CA THR A 112 -7.67 -5.12 4.12
C THR A 112 -8.10 -5.07 2.67
N ILE A 113 -9.24 -4.47 2.39
CA ILE A 113 -9.81 -4.32 1.04
C ILE A 113 -10.71 -3.08 0.94
N ASN A 114 -10.46 -2.23 -0.06
CA ASN A 114 -11.44 -1.25 -0.51
C ASN A 114 -12.51 -1.97 -1.36
N TRP A 115 -13.79 -1.88 -0.97
CA TRP A 115 -14.91 -2.56 -1.64
C TRP A 115 -15.47 -1.81 -2.85
N SER A 116 -15.04 -0.56 -3.09
CA SER A 116 -15.45 0.25 -4.25
C SER A 116 -16.96 0.43 -4.41
N GLY A 117 -17.71 0.33 -3.30
CA GLY A 117 -19.17 0.43 -3.33
C GLY A 117 -19.88 -0.68 -4.11
N SER A 118 -19.23 -1.80 -4.42
CA SER A 118 -19.84 -2.90 -5.18
C SER A 118 -21.14 -3.39 -4.50
N PRO A 119 -22.22 -3.61 -5.29
CA PRO A 119 -23.48 -4.12 -4.77
C PRO A 119 -23.43 -5.62 -4.46
N GLU A 120 -22.39 -6.33 -4.88
CA GLU A 120 -22.21 -7.76 -4.60
C GLU A 120 -21.84 -8.00 -3.14
N ASP A 121 -22.20 -9.18 -2.62
CA ASP A 121 -21.76 -9.63 -1.29
C ASP A 121 -20.26 -9.90 -1.27
N PHE A 122 -19.72 -10.16 -0.07
CA PHE A 122 -18.30 -10.43 0.06
C PHE A 122 -17.90 -11.70 -0.70
N SER A 123 -16.83 -11.57 -1.47
CA SER A 123 -16.36 -12.64 -2.34
C SER A 123 -15.97 -13.92 -1.59
N GLU A 124 -16.10 -15.04 -2.29
CA GLU A 124 -15.57 -16.34 -1.82
C GLU A 124 -14.07 -16.22 -1.51
N SER A 125 -13.33 -15.40 -2.25
CA SER A 125 -11.90 -15.19 -2.04
C SER A 125 -11.58 -14.53 -0.68
N ILE A 126 -12.41 -13.61 -0.19
CA ILE A 126 -12.23 -13.05 1.17
C ILE A 126 -12.44 -14.15 2.22
N VAL A 127 -13.53 -14.92 2.07
CA VAL A 127 -13.92 -15.99 2.99
C VAL A 127 -12.88 -17.10 3.02
N LEU A 128 -12.35 -17.45 1.85
CA LEU A 128 -11.37 -18.50 1.64
C LEU A 128 -10.09 -18.27 2.45
N TYR A 129 -9.65 -17.03 2.62
CA TYR A 129 -8.44 -16.71 3.39
C TYR A 129 -8.65 -16.68 4.90
N GLN A 130 -9.89 -16.76 5.38
CA GLN A 130 -10.27 -16.81 6.80
C GLN A 130 -9.48 -15.86 7.72
N PRO A 131 -9.46 -14.54 7.42
CA PRO A 131 -8.77 -13.58 8.28
C PRO A 131 -9.36 -13.58 9.70
N ASP A 132 -8.54 -13.22 10.69
CA ASP A 132 -8.98 -12.98 12.07
C ASP A 132 -9.43 -11.53 12.27
N VAL A 133 -8.88 -10.61 11.47
CA VAL A 133 -9.24 -9.20 11.42
C VAL A 133 -9.32 -8.79 9.97
N ILE A 134 -10.43 -8.16 9.56
CA ILE A 134 -10.56 -7.56 8.23
C ILE A 134 -11.01 -6.11 8.31
N PHE A 135 -10.24 -5.24 7.64
CA PHE A 135 -10.49 -3.83 7.46
C PHE A 135 -11.11 -3.61 6.08
N ILE A 136 -12.22 -2.87 6.03
CA ILE A 136 -12.96 -2.70 4.78
C ILE A 136 -13.34 -1.23 4.60
N GLN A 137 -13.14 -0.71 3.39
CA GLN A 137 -13.50 0.65 3.00
C GLN A 137 -14.61 0.61 1.94
N GLU A 138 -15.35 1.71 1.80
CA GLU A 138 -16.42 1.91 0.80
C GLU A 138 -17.58 0.90 0.84
N ILE A 139 -17.93 0.40 2.01
CA ILE A 139 -19.06 -0.51 2.17
C ILE A 139 -20.38 0.25 1.97
N PRO A 140 -21.28 -0.19 1.08
CA PRO A 140 -22.54 0.51 0.83
C PRO A 140 -23.56 0.34 1.96
N HIS A 141 -23.61 -0.85 2.58
CA HIS A 141 -24.66 -1.18 3.54
C HIS A 141 -24.12 -1.92 4.77
N PRO A 142 -24.59 -1.57 5.99
CA PRO A 142 -24.11 -2.16 7.25
C PRO A 142 -24.37 -3.67 7.38
N TYR A 143 -25.46 -4.18 6.80
CA TYR A 143 -25.81 -5.60 6.90
C TYR A 143 -24.74 -6.52 6.32
N ARG A 144 -23.92 -6.01 5.38
CA ARG A 144 -22.82 -6.77 4.77
C ARG A 144 -21.84 -7.23 5.84
N LEU A 145 -21.46 -6.36 6.78
CA LEU A 145 -20.54 -6.74 7.86
C LEU A 145 -21.11 -7.85 8.74
N ARG A 146 -22.43 -7.83 8.99
CA ARG A 146 -23.12 -8.89 9.71
C ARG A 146 -23.04 -10.22 8.94
N LEU A 147 -23.28 -10.20 7.63
CA LEU A 147 -23.16 -11.37 6.77
C LEU A 147 -21.72 -11.90 6.79
N LEU A 148 -20.72 -11.02 6.69
CA LEU A 148 -19.31 -11.41 6.74
C LEU A 148 -18.94 -12.08 8.06
N ASN A 149 -19.39 -11.52 9.19
CA ASN A 149 -19.19 -12.14 10.50
C ASN A 149 -19.87 -13.51 10.58
N GLN A 150 -21.11 -13.62 10.07
CA GLN A 150 -21.83 -14.89 10.02
C GLN A 150 -21.04 -15.94 9.22
N THR A 151 -20.51 -15.55 8.06
CA THR A 151 -19.78 -16.46 7.17
C THR A 151 -18.39 -16.82 7.68
N LEU A 152 -17.62 -15.86 8.20
CA LEU A 152 -16.24 -16.09 8.68
C LEU A 152 -16.19 -16.74 10.07
N TYR A 153 -17.11 -16.35 10.96
CA TYR A 153 -17.01 -16.63 12.40
C TYR A 153 -18.27 -17.29 12.97
N GLY A 154 -19.25 -17.64 12.13
CA GLY A 154 -20.51 -18.24 12.58
C GLY A 154 -21.32 -17.30 13.48
N GLY A 155 -21.14 -15.98 13.34
CA GLY A 155 -21.80 -14.96 14.15
C GLY A 155 -21.20 -14.76 15.54
N LYS A 156 -20.07 -15.42 15.85
CA LYS A 156 -19.40 -15.33 17.16
C LYS A 156 -18.34 -14.22 17.24
N GLY A 157 -17.98 -13.61 16.11
CA GLY A 157 -17.07 -12.47 16.09
C GLY A 157 -17.79 -11.16 16.40
N ASP A 158 -17.09 -10.05 16.26
CA ASP A 158 -17.64 -8.71 16.44
C ASP A 158 -17.32 -7.78 15.25
N TYR A 159 -18.08 -6.71 15.07
CA TYR A 159 -17.86 -5.75 14.00
C TYR A 159 -18.30 -4.33 14.37
N ARG A 160 -17.66 -3.33 13.76
CA ARG A 160 -18.09 -1.92 13.85
C ARG A 160 -18.20 -1.33 12.46
N TYR A 161 -19.33 -0.71 12.17
CA TYR A 161 -19.56 0.05 10.94
C TYR A 161 -19.60 1.54 11.25
N ASP A 162 -18.91 2.34 10.45
CA ASP A 162 -19.07 3.79 10.41
C ASP A 162 -19.87 4.16 9.16
N SER A 163 -21.14 4.53 9.35
CA SER A 163 -22.06 4.86 8.26
C SER A 163 -21.72 6.16 7.53
N ILE A 164 -21.07 7.10 8.21
CA ILE A 164 -20.67 8.38 7.63
C ILE A 164 -19.49 8.16 6.69
N ARG A 165 -18.53 7.34 7.13
CA ARG A 165 -17.27 7.06 6.41
C ARG A 165 -17.36 5.86 5.49
N ARG A 166 -18.45 5.08 5.57
CA ARG A 166 -18.67 3.83 4.83
C ARG A 166 -17.52 2.83 5.04
N CYS A 167 -16.98 2.76 6.24
CA CYS A 167 -15.87 1.90 6.60
C CYS A 167 -16.30 0.89 7.68
N GLY A 168 -15.65 -0.26 7.70
CA GLY A 168 -15.98 -1.35 8.61
C GLY A 168 -14.76 -2.12 9.08
N ILE A 169 -14.83 -2.64 10.30
CA ILE A 169 -13.87 -3.60 10.84
C ILE A 169 -14.67 -4.81 11.32
N VAL A 170 -14.24 -6.02 10.96
CA VAL A 170 -14.80 -7.28 11.45
C VAL A 170 -13.68 -8.09 12.06
N VAL A 171 -13.90 -8.60 13.27
CA VAL A 171 -12.90 -9.36 14.04
C VAL A 171 -13.46 -10.68 14.52
N ARG A 172 -12.61 -11.71 14.62
CA ARG A 172 -12.97 -12.99 15.27
C ARG A 172 -13.18 -12.83 16.78
N GLY A 173 -12.47 -11.88 17.39
CA GLY A 173 -12.54 -11.57 18.83
C GLY A 173 -13.68 -10.62 19.18
N GLU A 174 -13.52 -9.91 20.30
CA GLU A 174 -14.50 -8.94 20.81
C GLU A 174 -13.93 -7.52 20.71
N ILE A 175 -14.77 -6.56 20.31
CA ILE A 175 -14.39 -5.14 20.28
C ILE A 175 -14.85 -4.48 21.58
N GLU A 176 -13.90 -4.24 22.49
CA GLU A 176 -14.17 -3.64 23.81
C GLU A 176 -14.44 -2.14 23.72
N ARG A 177 -13.81 -1.47 22.75
CA ARG A 177 -13.81 -0.01 22.67
C ARG A 177 -13.81 0.45 21.22
N GLN A 178 -14.52 1.54 20.96
CA GLN A 178 -14.46 2.27 19.70
C GLN A 178 -14.25 3.75 20.00
N ILE A 179 -13.31 4.37 19.29
CA ILE A 179 -13.07 5.81 19.34
C ILE A 179 -13.47 6.40 17.98
N LYS A 180 -14.32 7.42 18.03
CA LYS A 180 -14.73 8.15 16.83
C LYS A 180 -13.72 9.25 16.55
N ASN A 181 -13.37 9.43 15.27
CA ASN A 181 -12.61 10.59 14.86
C ASN A 181 -13.51 11.84 14.94
N PRO A 182 -13.15 12.85 15.78
CA PRO A 182 -13.97 14.04 15.99
C PRO A 182 -13.95 14.98 14.77
N LEU A 183 -12.97 14.86 13.88
CA LEU A 183 -12.91 15.68 12.67
C LEU A 183 -13.79 15.06 11.58
N GLU A 184 -14.87 15.77 11.26
CA GLU A 184 -15.73 15.45 10.14
C GLU A 184 -14.94 15.53 8.82
N GLY A 185 -15.19 14.58 7.91
CA GLY A 185 -14.46 14.45 6.64
C GLY A 185 -13.25 13.53 6.67
N PHE A 186 -12.60 13.33 7.83
CA PHE A 186 -11.44 12.44 7.93
C PHE A 186 -11.87 11.01 8.22
N ARG A 187 -11.55 10.08 7.31
CA ARG A 187 -12.07 8.71 7.35
C ARG A 187 -11.10 7.77 8.07
N SER A 188 -11.12 7.83 9.40
CA SER A 188 -10.43 6.85 10.25
C SER A 188 -11.36 6.29 11.31
N GLN A 189 -11.21 5.00 11.59
CA GLN A 189 -11.98 4.27 12.61
C GLN A 189 -11.01 3.55 13.53
N HIS A 190 -11.15 3.77 14.84
CA HIS A 190 -10.25 3.25 15.85
C HIS A 190 -11.04 2.32 16.77
N VAL A 191 -10.57 1.08 16.92
CA VAL A 191 -11.20 0.10 17.81
C VAL A 191 -10.14 -0.68 18.58
N THR A 192 -10.45 -1.06 19.81
CA THR A 192 -9.62 -1.95 20.61
C THR A 192 -10.24 -3.33 20.62
N MET A 193 -9.50 -4.32 20.10
CA MET A 193 -9.90 -5.72 20.11
C MET A 193 -9.24 -6.45 21.27
N ARG A 194 -10.00 -7.32 21.96
CA ARG A 194 -9.46 -8.29 22.92
C ARG A 194 -9.24 -9.64 22.21
N LEU A 195 -8.01 -10.12 22.24
CA LEU A 195 -7.65 -11.46 21.78
C LEU A 195 -8.08 -12.52 22.80
N PRO A 196 -8.24 -13.80 22.40
CA PRO A 196 -8.63 -14.88 23.32
C PRO A 196 -7.69 -15.09 24.51
N ASN A 197 -6.42 -14.70 24.38
CA ASN A 197 -5.43 -14.74 25.46
C ASN A 197 -5.49 -13.53 26.40
N GLY A 198 -6.49 -12.64 26.25
CA GLY A 198 -6.68 -11.44 27.05
C GLY A 198 -5.85 -10.22 26.62
N ARG A 199 -4.90 -10.38 25.69
CA ARG A 199 -4.12 -9.23 25.16
C ARG A 199 -5.03 -8.31 24.34
N LYS A 200 -4.78 -7.01 24.44
CA LYS A 200 -5.48 -5.99 23.66
C LYS A 200 -4.65 -5.59 22.45
N VAL A 201 -5.32 -5.37 21.34
CA VAL A 201 -4.75 -4.90 20.08
C VAL A 201 -5.56 -3.71 19.60
N GLU A 202 -4.87 -2.63 19.29
CA GLU A 202 -5.48 -1.43 18.72
C GLU A 202 -5.54 -1.60 17.19
N LEU A 203 -6.72 -1.35 16.63
CA LEU A 203 -7.00 -1.51 15.21
C LEU A 203 -7.45 -0.17 14.64
N VAL A 204 -6.76 0.30 13.62
CA VAL A 204 -7.05 1.58 12.98
C VAL A 204 -7.32 1.34 11.50
N ASN A 205 -8.59 1.48 11.09
CA ASN A 205 -9.00 1.47 9.69
C ASN A 205 -8.82 2.87 9.10
N LEU A 206 -8.12 2.95 7.97
CA LEU A 206 -7.93 4.20 7.22
C LEU A 206 -8.57 4.16 5.84
N HIS A 207 -9.14 5.29 5.44
CA HIS A 207 -9.48 5.56 4.06
C HIS A 207 -9.14 7.02 3.72
N LEU A 208 -7.87 7.31 3.45
CA LEU A 208 -7.42 8.69 3.30
C LEU A 208 -8.00 9.36 2.05
N GLN A 209 -7.92 10.69 1.97
CA GLN A 209 -8.37 11.51 0.84
C GLN A 209 -8.01 10.89 -0.51
N ALA A 210 -9.01 10.75 -1.38
CA ALA A 210 -8.87 10.07 -2.66
C ALA A 210 -7.72 10.63 -3.52
N ALA A 211 -7.02 9.73 -4.20
CA ALA A 211 -6.02 10.13 -5.18
C ALA A 211 -6.69 10.90 -6.34
N SER A 212 -6.01 11.93 -6.86
CA SER A 212 -6.46 12.54 -8.12
C SER A 212 -6.20 11.57 -9.26
N THR A 213 -7.20 11.34 -10.10
CA THR A 213 -7.08 10.54 -11.33
C THR A 213 -6.57 11.36 -12.51
N ASP A 214 -6.31 12.66 -12.33
CA ASP A 214 -5.79 13.53 -13.39
C ASP A 214 -4.31 13.20 -13.68
N LEU A 215 -4.07 12.62 -14.85
CA LEU A 215 -2.73 12.28 -15.35
C LEU A 215 -2.24 13.25 -16.43
N ALA A 216 -2.93 14.38 -16.64
CA ALA A 216 -2.55 15.40 -17.61
C ALA A 216 -1.37 16.23 -17.10
N LEU A 217 -0.17 15.63 -17.05
CA LEU A 217 1.06 16.26 -16.55
C LEU A 217 1.46 17.55 -17.29
N TRP A 218 0.87 17.84 -18.46
CA TRP A 218 1.05 19.10 -19.17
C TRP A 218 0.20 20.26 -18.61
N ARG A 219 -0.77 20.00 -17.74
CA ARG A 219 -1.62 21.02 -17.10
C ARG A 219 -1.08 21.38 -15.72
N ARG A 220 -0.93 22.68 -15.45
CA ARG A 220 -0.49 23.17 -14.12
C ARG A 220 -1.43 22.72 -12.99
N GLU A 221 -2.72 22.62 -13.26
CA GLU A 221 -3.74 22.21 -12.30
C GLU A 221 -3.51 20.78 -11.79
N CYS A 222 -3.11 19.85 -12.66
CA CYS A 222 -2.74 18.47 -12.28
C CYS A 222 -1.72 18.49 -11.13
N TRP A 223 -0.60 19.20 -11.31
CA TRP A 223 0.46 19.29 -10.30
C TRP A 223 -0.02 19.91 -8.98
N HIS A 224 -0.84 20.97 -9.07
CA HIS A 224 -1.40 21.63 -7.90
C HIS A 224 -2.31 20.69 -7.11
N THR A 225 -3.25 20.03 -7.79
CA THR A 225 -4.20 19.09 -7.17
C THR A 225 -3.49 17.91 -6.52
N HIS A 226 -2.51 17.31 -7.19
CA HIS A 226 -1.70 16.24 -6.59
C HIS A 226 -0.93 16.70 -5.35
N ALA A 227 -0.36 17.90 -5.37
CA ALA A 227 0.34 18.47 -4.22
C ALA A 227 -0.59 18.68 -3.02
N VAL A 228 -1.75 19.30 -3.25
CA VAL A 228 -2.77 19.53 -2.21
C VAL A 228 -3.29 18.20 -1.65
N ASN A 229 -3.62 17.23 -2.51
CA ASN A 229 -4.12 15.92 -2.05
C ASN A 229 -3.08 15.17 -1.22
N ARG A 230 -1.79 15.26 -1.56
CA ARG A 230 -0.71 14.68 -0.73
C ARG A 230 -0.64 15.34 0.65
N GLN A 231 -0.77 16.66 0.72
CA GLN A 231 -0.76 17.39 1.99
C GLN A 231 -1.96 17.05 2.86
N LEU A 232 -3.16 16.94 2.26
CA LEU A 232 -4.36 16.52 2.96
C LEU A 232 -4.23 15.10 3.51
N ARG A 233 -3.80 14.12 2.69
CA ARG A 233 -3.52 12.75 3.16
C ARG A 233 -2.52 12.72 4.31
N ARG A 234 -1.43 13.50 4.23
CA ARG A 234 -0.45 13.61 5.31
C ARG A 234 -1.08 14.13 6.61
N ARG A 235 -1.94 15.15 6.52
CA ARG A 235 -2.65 15.73 7.67
C ARG A 235 -3.65 14.74 8.27
N GLU A 236 -4.43 14.05 7.45
CA GLU A 236 -5.38 13.02 7.89
C GLU A 236 -4.68 11.90 8.64
N LEU A 237 -3.57 11.41 8.08
CA LEU A 237 -2.76 10.37 8.68
C LEU A 237 -2.17 10.83 10.03
N ALA A 238 -1.63 12.04 10.09
CA ALA A 238 -1.12 12.61 11.34
C ALA A 238 -2.22 12.72 12.41
N VAL A 239 -3.42 13.19 12.05
CA VAL A 239 -4.56 13.24 12.98
C VAL A 239 -4.95 11.85 13.48
N ALA A 240 -5.00 10.84 12.59
CA ALA A 240 -5.31 9.48 13.01
C ALA A 240 -4.27 8.95 14.00
N LEU A 241 -2.97 9.19 13.76
CA LEU A 241 -1.91 8.78 14.69
C LEU A 241 -1.99 9.53 16.03
N THR A 242 -2.22 10.84 16.03
CA THR A 242 -2.40 11.60 17.27
C THR A 242 -3.63 11.14 18.06
N LEU A 243 -4.74 10.81 17.38
CA LEU A 243 -5.93 10.26 18.03
C LEU A 243 -5.63 8.91 18.68
N LEU A 244 -4.88 8.04 18.00
CA LEU A 244 -4.40 6.79 18.58
C LEU A 244 -3.57 7.08 19.84
N GLU A 245 -2.49 7.86 19.72
CA GLU A 245 -1.59 8.19 20.84
C GLU A 245 -2.31 8.78 22.06
N THR A 246 -3.26 9.68 21.84
CA THR A 246 -4.01 10.34 22.92
C THR A 246 -5.08 9.45 23.56
N SER A 247 -5.57 8.44 22.83
CA SER A 247 -6.61 7.54 23.32
C SER A 247 -6.07 6.23 23.89
N THR A 248 -4.79 5.91 23.66
CA THR A 248 -4.11 4.73 24.20
C THR A 248 -3.00 5.14 25.16
N PRO A 249 -3.23 5.07 26.49
CA PRO A 249 -2.29 5.56 27.51
C PRO A 249 -0.93 4.87 27.47
N THR A 250 -0.89 3.63 27.00
CA THR A 250 0.33 2.83 26.81
C THR A 250 0.45 2.46 25.34
N ARG A 251 1.62 2.68 24.73
CA ARG A 251 1.95 2.09 23.42
C ARG A 251 1.83 0.58 23.56
N GLY A 252 0.91 0.00 22.81
CA GLY A 252 0.66 -1.43 22.78
C GLY A 252 0.49 -1.91 21.35
N PRO A 253 0.27 -3.23 21.17
CA PRO A 253 0.19 -3.83 19.85
C PRO A 253 -0.87 -3.13 18.99
N THR A 254 -0.44 -2.57 17.87
CA THR A 254 -1.30 -1.77 16.99
C THR A 254 -1.19 -2.25 15.55
N ILE A 255 -2.35 -2.33 14.88
CA ILE A 255 -2.46 -2.60 13.45
C ILE A 255 -3.17 -1.41 12.79
N LEU A 256 -2.49 -0.78 11.85
CA LEU A 256 -3.00 0.29 11.02
C LEU A 256 -3.17 -0.25 9.60
N ALA A 257 -4.40 -0.30 9.09
CA ALA A 257 -4.66 -0.87 7.77
C ALA A 257 -5.77 -0.15 7.02
N GLY A 258 -5.71 -0.23 5.69
CA GLY A 258 -6.73 0.38 4.84
C GLY A 258 -6.18 0.90 3.53
N ASP A 259 -7.00 1.74 2.89
CA ASP A 259 -6.65 2.45 1.66
C ASP A 259 -6.07 3.82 2.00
N PHE A 260 -4.76 3.95 1.83
CA PHE A 260 -4.04 5.20 2.07
C PHE A 260 -4.14 6.15 0.88
N ASN A 261 -4.71 5.69 -0.24
CA ASN A 261 -4.81 6.40 -1.50
C ASN A 261 -3.45 6.95 -1.98
N ALA A 262 -2.34 6.34 -1.55
CA ALA A 262 -0.98 6.81 -1.82
C ALA A 262 -0.07 5.66 -2.21
N PRO A 263 0.74 5.79 -3.28
CA PRO A 263 1.68 4.74 -3.68
C PRO A 263 2.72 4.52 -2.59
N ALA A 264 3.19 3.29 -2.39
CA ALA A 264 4.15 2.90 -1.36
C ALA A 264 5.39 3.81 -1.19
N THR A 265 5.82 4.51 -2.23
CA THR A 265 6.96 5.45 -2.19
C THR A 265 6.58 6.88 -1.77
N ASP A 266 5.31 7.17 -1.47
CA ASP A 266 4.85 8.51 -1.14
C ASP A 266 5.44 9.01 0.19
N SER A 267 5.71 10.31 0.24
CA SER A 267 6.20 11.02 1.43
C SER A 267 5.27 10.93 2.63
N ILE A 268 3.97 10.66 2.47
CA ILE A 268 3.05 10.56 3.61
C ILE A 268 3.49 9.47 4.59
N TYR A 269 4.12 8.40 4.10
CA TYR A 269 4.56 7.29 4.96
C TYR A 269 5.73 7.63 5.87
N ARG A 270 6.37 8.80 5.71
CA ARG A 270 7.42 9.26 6.64
C ARG A 270 6.90 9.39 8.08
N VAL A 271 5.62 9.75 8.26
CA VAL A 271 5.05 9.87 9.61
C VAL A 271 4.72 8.52 10.24
N VAL A 272 4.35 7.51 9.44
CA VAL A 272 3.99 6.16 9.93
C VAL A 272 5.24 5.28 10.12
N ARG A 273 6.21 5.35 9.21
CA ARG A 273 7.43 4.51 9.24
C ARG A 273 8.34 4.76 10.45
N ARG A 274 8.06 5.79 11.25
CA ARG A 274 8.76 6.05 12.51
C ARG A 274 8.45 4.99 13.56
N ASP A 275 7.18 4.59 13.66
CA ASP A 275 6.68 3.74 14.75
C ASP A 275 6.03 2.44 14.22
N PHE A 276 5.86 2.31 12.89
CA PHE A 276 5.19 1.18 12.27
C PHE A 276 5.98 0.57 11.11
N ILE A 277 5.80 -0.73 10.94
CA ILE A 277 6.43 -1.59 9.94
C ILE A 277 5.40 -1.93 8.86
N ASP A 278 5.73 -1.70 7.59
CA ASP A 278 4.92 -2.15 6.44
C ASP A 278 5.06 -3.67 6.28
N SER A 279 3.98 -4.41 6.56
CA SER A 279 4.00 -5.88 6.53
C SER A 279 4.32 -6.45 5.16
N PHE A 280 3.87 -5.82 4.07
CA PHE A 280 4.17 -6.27 2.71
C PHE A 280 5.63 -5.94 2.35
N ALA A 281 6.11 -4.76 2.74
CA ALA A 281 7.52 -4.41 2.51
C ALA A 281 8.49 -5.37 3.22
N VAL A 282 8.10 -5.97 4.36
CA VAL A 282 8.92 -6.95 5.11
C VAL A 282 8.74 -8.38 4.62
N ALA A 283 7.49 -8.85 4.48
CA ALA A 283 7.17 -10.26 4.27
C ALA A 283 6.38 -10.54 2.97
N GLY A 284 6.10 -9.51 2.17
CA GLY A 284 5.31 -9.59 0.94
C GLY A 284 5.98 -10.43 -0.14
N VAL A 285 5.24 -11.29 -0.82
CA VAL A 285 5.73 -12.03 -1.99
C VAL A 285 4.94 -11.69 -3.24
N GLY A 286 5.62 -11.70 -4.39
CA GLY A 286 4.99 -11.44 -5.69
C GLY A 286 4.66 -9.96 -5.92
N TRP A 287 3.67 -9.73 -6.78
CA TRP A 287 3.29 -8.37 -7.22
C TRP A 287 2.32 -7.72 -6.22
N GLY A 288 2.81 -6.73 -5.47
CA GLY A 288 2.11 -6.10 -4.35
C GLY A 288 1.16 -4.96 -4.68
N ASN A 289 1.07 -4.55 -5.94
CA ASN A 289 0.19 -3.43 -6.31
C ASN A 289 -1.28 -3.85 -6.23
N THR A 290 -2.12 -2.93 -5.75
CA THR A 290 -3.52 -3.19 -5.43
C THR A 290 -4.48 -2.50 -6.38
N TYR A 291 -4.06 -1.41 -7.04
CA TYR A 291 -4.91 -0.60 -7.90
C TYR A 291 -4.30 -0.29 -9.29
N HIS A 292 -5.07 -0.32 -10.38
CA HIS A 292 -6.40 -0.93 -10.49
C HIS A 292 -6.24 -2.45 -10.63
N ARG A 293 -7.10 -3.26 -10.00
CA ARG A 293 -7.08 -4.73 -9.96
C ARG A 293 -6.63 -5.43 -11.24
N ARG A 294 -7.12 -5.01 -12.42
CA ARG A 294 -6.80 -5.64 -13.71
C ARG A 294 -5.38 -5.35 -14.18
N PHE A 295 -4.87 -4.15 -13.91
CA PHE A 295 -3.52 -3.69 -14.27
C PHE A 295 -2.91 -2.90 -13.11
N PRO A 296 -2.53 -3.60 -12.02
CA PRO A 296 -2.18 -2.95 -10.78
C PRO A 296 -0.78 -2.33 -10.87
N ILE A 297 -0.71 -1.01 -10.90
CA ILE A 297 0.56 -0.27 -10.94
C ILE A 297 0.82 0.52 -9.67
N LEU A 298 -0.19 0.67 -8.80
CA LEU A 298 -0.08 1.36 -7.53
C LEU A 298 -0.41 0.41 -6.38
N ARG A 299 0.44 0.38 -5.35
CA ARG A 299 0.12 -0.19 -4.03
C ARG A 299 -0.45 0.93 -3.17
N LEU A 300 -1.78 0.96 -3.04
CA LEU A 300 -2.52 1.98 -2.28
C LEU A 300 -3.02 1.48 -0.94
N ASP A 301 -3.24 0.17 -0.84
CA ASP A 301 -3.71 -0.50 0.35
C ASP A 301 -2.54 -1.09 1.13
N HIS A 302 -2.50 -0.85 2.43
CA HIS A 302 -1.39 -1.26 3.29
C HIS A 302 -1.87 -1.85 4.60
N ILE A 303 -1.05 -2.72 5.19
CA ILE A 303 -1.14 -3.17 6.57
C ILE A 303 0.19 -2.81 7.25
N PHE A 304 0.13 -1.83 8.12
CA PHE A 304 1.21 -1.38 8.98
C PHE A 304 1.01 -1.91 10.40
N VAL A 305 2.08 -2.29 11.06
CA VAL A 305 2.03 -2.88 12.41
C VAL A 305 3.08 -2.26 13.30
N SER A 306 2.80 -2.12 14.60
CA SER A 306 3.79 -1.68 15.58
C SER A 306 4.86 -2.75 15.82
N GLU A 307 5.92 -2.40 16.54
CA GLU A 307 7.09 -3.27 16.76
C GLU A 307 6.78 -4.57 17.53
N GLU A 308 5.66 -4.61 18.27
CA GLU A 308 5.17 -5.82 18.94
C GLU A 308 4.68 -6.89 17.95
N PHE A 309 4.57 -6.58 16.66
CA PHE A 309 4.25 -7.54 15.62
C PHE A 309 5.44 -7.82 14.71
N LEU A 310 5.62 -9.10 14.40
CA LEU A 310 6.50 -9.57 13.34
C LEU A 310 5.67 -10.02 12.13
N PRO A 311 5.73 -9.31 10.99
CA PRO A 311 5.17 -9.81 9.74
C PRO A 311 5.95 -11.02 9.25
N VAL A 312 5.27 -12.15 9.04
CA VAL A 312 5.93 -13.41 8.61
C VAL A 312 5.53 -13.85 7.22
N ARG A 313 4.30 -13.54 6.78
CA ARG A 313 3.84 -13.76 5.41
C ARG A 313 2.96 -12.60 4.97
N SER A 314 3.05 -12.18 3.72
CA SER A 314 2.11 -11.20 3.16
C SER A 314 1.93 -11.43 1.66
N CYS A 315 0.72 -11.23 1.15
CA CYS A 315 0.41 -11.32 -0.28
C CYS A 315 -0.75 -10.39 -0.66
N VAL A 316 -0.95 -10.25 -1.96
CA VAL A 316 -2.08 -9.54 -2.54
C VAL A 316 -2.95 -10.49 -3.34
N VAL A 317 -4.26 -10.44 -3.10
CA VAL A 317 -5.27 -11.34 -3.66
C VAL A 317 -6.23 -10.55 -4.52
N SER A 318 -6.46 -10.99 -5.76
CA SER A 318 -7.41 -10.35 -6.67
C SER A 318 -8.84 -10.70 -6.28
N ILE A 319 -9.69 -9.69 -6.07
CA ILE A 319 -11.11 -9.84 -5.73
C ILE A 319 -11.95 -9.34 -6.91
N PRO A 320 -12.64 -10.21 -7.67
CA PRO A 320 -13.34 -9.84 -8.90
C PRO A 320 -14.30 -8.65 -8.78
N GLU A 321 -14.96 -8.54 -7.63
CA GLU A 321 -16.05 -7.62 -7.30
C GLU A 321 -15.55 -6.23 -6.87
N SER A 322 -14.23 -6.05 -6.71
CA SER A 322 -13.60 -4.77 -6.41
C SER A 322 -12.64 -4.34 -7.53
N ASP A 323 -12.41 -3.04 -7.67
CA ASP A 323 -11.32 -2.48 -8.46
C ASP A 323 -9.99 -2.43 -7.69
N HIS A 324 -10.00 -2.73 -6.39
CA HIS A 324 -8.82 -2.98 -5.57
C HIS A 324 -8.55 -4.49 -5.43
N ARG A 325 -7.32 -4.81 -5.05
CA ARG A 325 -6.94 -6.15 -4.59
C ARG A 325 -6.83 -6.14 -3.07
N MET A 326 -7.17 -7.28 -2.45
CA MET A 326 -7.08 -7.45 -1.01
C MET A 326 -5.62 -7.68 -0.61
N VAL A 327 -5.17 -7.03 0.46
CA VAL A 327 -3.88 -7.34 1.09
C VAL A 327 -4.13 -8.29 2.25
N VAL A 328 -3.35 -9.36 2.36
CA VAL A 328 -3.42 -10.33 3.47
C VAL A 328 -2.04 -10.47 4.08
N SER A 329 -1.96 -10.41 5.41
CA SER A 329 -0.71 -10.59 6.16
C SER A 329 -0.91 -11.51 7.36
N ASP A 330 -0.01 -12.46 7.53
CA ASP A 330 0.12 -13.27 8.76
C ASP A 330 1.14 -12.58 9.67
N LEU A 331 0.70 -12.27 10.89
CA LEU A 331 1.49 -11.55 11.88
C LEU A 331 1.71 -12.41 13.12
N ILE A 332 2.91 -12.38 13.67
CA ILE A 332 3.18 -12.94 14.99
C ILE A 332 3.18 -11.81 16.00
N LEU A 333 2.35 -11.92 17.02
CA LEU A 333 2.41 -11.04 18.17
C LEU A 333 3.54 -11.50 19.11
N GLN A 334 4.50 -10.61 19.36
CA GLN A 334 5.73 -10.89 20.09
C GLN A 334 5.50 -11.05 21.59
#